data_AF-A0A2V6BAQ0-F1
#
_entry.id   AF-A0A2V6BAQ0-F1
#
_cell.length_a   1.000
_cell.length_b   1.000
_cell.length_c   1.000
_cell.angle_alpha   90.00
_cell.angle_beta   90.00
_cell.angle_gamma   90.00
#
_symmetry.space_group_name_H-M   'P 1'
#
loop_
_entity.id
_entity.type
_entity.pdbx_description
1 polymer ?
#
loop_
_entity_poly.entity_id
_entity_poly.type
_entity_poly.pdbx_seq_one_letter_code
_entity_poly.pdbx_strand_id
1 'polypeptide(L)'
;MQRSSIVKAIPGIAIGVLIGYLVWRVFPEYFAAQEDPRSQAHLSKIAAELNRSVPVMIDAETELMPTEGVEGMLIYNYRLVSYSAAQIDSKRFAAGAKQRVVQGACSTPETRDDFLKKGVTLRYSYYDKDKNPIATIDVKPADCGF
;
A
#
# COMPACT_ATOMS: atom_id res chain seq x y z
N MET A 1 -68.16 29.88 17.56
CA MET A 1 -66.87 30.54 17.85
C MET A 1 -66.16 29.74 18.95
N GLN A 2 -65.19 28.89 18.61
CA GLN A 2 -63.93 28.71 19.35
C GLN A 2 -63.08 27.66 18.62
N ARG A 3 -61.90 28.11 18.20
CA ARG A 3 -60.88 27.39 17.45
C ARG A 3 -60.26 26.29 18.32
N SER A 4 -60.25 25.05 17.83
CA SER A 4 -59.30 24.04 18.31
C SER A 4 -58.10 24.05 17.38
N SER A 5 -57.02 24.74 17.80
CA SER A 5 -55.73 24.66 17.13
C SER A 5 -55.04 23.37 17.54
N ILE A 6 -55.22 22.32 16.74
CA ILE A 6 -54.35 21.15 16.77
C ILE A 6 -53.02 21.59 16.17
N VAL A 7 -52.10 22.08 17.01
CA VAL A 7 -50.70 22.20 16.63
C VAL A 7 -50.17 20.77 16.52
N LYS A 8 -50.13 20.26 15.28
CA LYS A 8 -49.53 18.98 14.93
C LYS A 8 -48.11 18.94 15.48
N ALA A 9 -47.87 18.11 16.47
CA ALA A 9 -46.54 17.65 16.82
C ALA A 9 -46.00 16.88 15.61
N ILE A 10 -45.20 17.55 14.78
CA ILE A 10 -44.42 16.87 13.74
C ILE A 10 -43.35 16.08 14.49
N PRO A 11 -43.29 14.75 14.36
CA PRO A 11 -42.36 13.94 15.13
C PRO A 11 -40.94 14.24 14.62
N GLY A 12 -40.14 14.93 15.43
CA GLY A 12 -38.70 15.11 15.21
C GLY A 12 -37.92 13.79 15.07
N ILE A 13 -38.59 12.66 15.34
CA ILE A 13 -38.08 11.31 15.17
C ILE A 13 -37.92 10.93 13.69
N ALA A 14 -38.84 11.35 12.79
CA ALA A 14 -38.76 10.95 11.39
C ALA A 14 -37.54 11.55 10.67
N ILE A 15 -37.19 12.80 11.01
CA ILE A 15 -36.02 13.49 10.45
C ILE A 15 -34.73 12.93 11.05
N GLY A 16 -34.69 12.68 12.37
CA GLY A 16 -33.53 12.09 13.04
C GLY A 16 -33.24 10.64 12.60
N VAL A 17 -34.27 9.84 12.34
CA VAL A 17 -34.13 8.46 11.84
C VAL A 17 -33.70 8.46 10.37
N LEU A 18 -34.22 9.34 9.52
CA LEU A 18 -33.79 9.46 8.13
C LEU A 18 -32.34 9.95 8.02
N ILE A 19 -31.95 10.97 8.80
CA ILE A 19 -30.56 11.44 8.86
C ILE A 19 -29.66 10.35 9.44
N GLY A 20 -30.03 9.72 10.54
CA GLY A 20 -29.26 8.63 11.13
C GLY A 20 -29.09 7.43 10.19
N TYR A 21 -30.13 7.06 9.44
CA TYR A 21 -30.10 6.00 8.44
C TYR A 21 -29.25 6.36 7.21
N LEU A 22 -29.37 7.60 6.71
CA LEU A 22 -28.55 8.09 5.60
C LEU A 22 -27.08 8.25 6.02
N VAL A 23 -26.82 8.76 7.22
CA VAL A 23 -25.48 8.83 7.82
C VAL A 23 -24.91 7.42 7.94
N TRP A 24 -25.60 6.46 8.57
CA TRP A 24 -25.09 5.08 8.71
C TRP A 24 -24.80 4.42 7.35
N ARG A 25 -25.62 4.67 6.33
CA ARG A 25 -25.47 4.04 5.01
C ARG A 25 -24.44 4.71 4.12
N VAL A 26 -24.27 6.03 4.21
CA VAL A 26 -23.41 6.83 3.31
C VAL A 26 -22.08 7.22 3.96
N PHE A 27 -22.02 7.43 5.28
CA PHE A 27 -20.78 7.83 5.97
C PHE A 27 -19.61 6.85 5.80
N PRO A 28 -19.77 5.51 5.96
CA PRO A 28 -18.61 4.62 5.88
C PRO A 28 -17.96 4.63 4.49
N GLU A 29 -18.76 4.72 3.42
CA GLU A 29 -18.24 4.83 2.04
C GLU A 29 -17.58 6.20 1.78
N TYR A 30 -18.11 7.28 2.35
CA TYR A 30 -17.56 8.64 2.18
C TYR A 30 -16.16 8.79 2.79
N PHE A 31 -15.89 8.17 3.94
CA PHE A 31 -14.58 8.20 4.58
C PHE A 31 -13.60 7.16 4.01
N ALA A 32 -14.08 5.99 3.59
CA ALA A 32 -13.25 4.99 2.91
C ALA A 32 -12.74 5.49 1.55
N ALA A 33 -13.51 6.33 0.85
CA ALA A 33 -13.12 6.96 -0.41
C ALA A 33 -12.10 8.10 -0.26
N GLN A 34 -11.81 8.56 0.97
CA GLN A 34 -10.90 9.68 1.23
C GLN A 34 -9.47 9.27 1.61
N GLU A 35 -9.20 7.99 1.91
CA GLU A 35 -7.87 7.57 2.33
C GLU A 35 -6.91 7.62 1.13
N ASP A 36 -5.96 8.56 1.14
CA ASP A 36 -4.96 8.69 0.09
C ASP A 36 -4.12 7.40 0.01
N PRO A 37 -4.13 6.68 -1.13
CA PRO A 37 -3.39 5.43 -1.28
C PRO A 37 -1.87 5.61 -1.15
N ARG A 38 -1.38 6.83 -1.24
CA ARG A 38 0.02 7.19 -1.03
C ARG A 38 0.34 7.59 0.40
N SER A 39 -0.65 7.79 1.25
CA SER A 39 -0.40 8.21 2.63
C SER A 39 0.43 7.17 3.39
N GLN A 40 1.31 7.65 4.28
CA GLN A 40 2.07 6.78 5.17
C GLN A 40 1.17 5.86 5.99
N ALA A 41 0.01 6.35 6.46
CA ALA A 41 -0.93 5.56 7.26
C ALA A 41 -1.46 4.34 6.49
N HIS A 42 -1.90 4.56 5.25
CA HIS A 42 -2.40 3.51 4.38
C HIS A 42 -1.30 2.49 4.05
N LEU A 43 -0.14 2.96 3.61
CA LEU A 43 0.97 2.07 3.22
C LEU A 43 1.58 1.33 4.42
N SER A 44 1.64 1.95 5.60
CA SER A 44 2.07 1.28 6.85
C SER A 44 1.12 0.15 7.24
N LYS A 45 -0.19 0.33 7.05
CA LYS A 45 -1.18 -0.73 7.30
C LYS A 45 -0.98 -1.91 6.36
N ILE A 46 -0.75 -1.64 5.07
CA ILE A 46 -0.45 -2.67 4.07
C ILE A 46 0.85 -3.40 4.41
N ALA A 47 1.91 -2.67 4.77
CA ALA A 47 3.16 -3.25 5.22
C ALA A 47 2.96 -4.15 6.45
N ALA A 48 2.14 -3.73 7.42
CA ALA A 48 1.82 -4.54 8.61
C ALA A 48 1.10 -5.85 8.26
N GLU A 49 0.23 -5.84 7.25
CA GLU A 49 -0.44 -7.05 6.74
C GLU A 49 0.56 -8.00 6.06
N LEU A 50 1.41 -7.48 5.16
CA LEU A 50 2.49 -8.25 4.53
C LEU A 50 3.47 -8.83 5.57
N ASN A 51 3.74 -8.07 6.63
CA ASN A 51 4.68 -8.45 7.67
C ASN A 51 4.20 -9.62 8.55
N ARG A 52 2.94 -10.05 8.44
CA ARG A 52 2.43 -11.24 9.15
C ARG A 52 3.06 -12.55 8.66
N SER A 53 3.59 -12.56 7.44
CA SER A 53 4.13 -13.75 6.80
C SER A 53 5.64 -13.68 6.52
N VAL A 54 6.34 -12.65 7.01
CA VAL A 54 7.79 -12.47 6.80
C VAL A 54 8.56 -12.59 8.13
N PRO A 55 9.85 -12.99 8.12
CA PRO A 55 10.67 -13.32 6.95
C PRO A 55 10.23 -14.61 6.25
N VAL A 56 10.32 -14.65 4.92
CA VAL A 56 9.99 -15.83 4.11
C VAL A 56 10.91 -15.95 2.90
N MET A 57 11.34 -17.17 2.60
CA MET A 57 12.07 -17.46 1.36
C MET A 57 11.12 -17.38 0.17
N ILE A 58 11.39 -16.48 -0.78
CA ILE A 58 10.60 -16.37 -2.03
C ILE A 58 11.22 -17.19 -3.16
N ASP A 59 12.50 -17.54 -3.03
CA ASP A 59 13.22 -18.51 -3.85
C ASP A 59 14.37 -19.12 -3.02
N ALA A 60 15.29 -19.86 -3.65
CA ALA A 60 16.38 -20.54 -2.95
C ALA A 60 17.43 -19.58 -2.34
N GLU A 61 17.58 -18.37 -2.87
CA GLU A 61 18.65 -17.43 -2.54
C GLU A 61 18.14 -16.10 -1.96
N THR A 62 16.84 -15.85 -2.06
CA THR A 62 16.22 -14.57 -1.71
C THR A 62 15.17 -14.75 -0.62
N GLU A 63 15.39 -14.09 0.52
CA GLU A 63 14.44 -13.97 1.61
C GLU A 63 13.78 -12.59 1.56
N LEU A 64 12.45 -12.55 1.57
CA LEU A 64 11.71 -11.32 1.82
C LEU A 64 11.71 -11.04 3.33
N MET A 65 12.24 -9.88 3.69
CA MET A 65 12.29 -9.33 5.04
C MET A 65 11.09 -8.39 5.29
N PRO A 66 10.89 -7.89 6.52
CA PRO A 66 9.84 -6.92 6.82
C PRO A 66 9.81 -5.76 5.83
N THR A 67 8.63 -5.51 5.29
CA THR A 67 8.30 -4.40 4.38
C THR A 67 7.99 -3.15 5.21
N GLU A 68 8.26 -1.99 4.63
CA GLU A 68 7.97 -0.68 5.24
C GLU A 68 7.06 0.14 4.32
N GLY A 69 6.07 0.80 4.91
CA GLY A 69 5.21 1.76 4.20
C GLY A 69 5.54 3.17 4.66
N VAL A 70 6.04 4.01 3.77
CA VAL A 70 6.31 5.43 4.01
C VAL A 70 5.51 6.28 3.03
N GLU A 71 5.49 7.60 3.22
CA GLU A 71 4.74 8.51 2.35
C GLU A 71 5.11 8.32 0.86
N GLY A 72 4.13 7.87 0.07
CA GLY A 72 4.22 7.62 -1.36
C GLY A 72 5.03 6.39 -1.78
N MET A 73 5.50 5.55 -0.85
CA MET A 73 6.40 4.45 -1.17
C MET A 73 6.21 3.22 -0.28
N LEU A 74 6.13 2.05 -0.92
CA LEU A 74 6.17 0.75 -0.27
C LEU A 74 7.55 0.12 -0.51
N ILE A 75 8.25 -0.24 0.55
CA ILE A 75 9.65 -0.69 0.54
C ILE A 75 9.70 -2.19 0.86
N TYR A 76 10.01 -2.99 -0.14
CA TYR A 76 10.32 -4.41 0.01
C TYR A 76 11.80 -4.59 0.32
N ASN A 77 12.10 -5.16 1.48
CA ASN A 77 13.45 -5.47 1.90
C ASN A 77 13.77 -6.94 1.57
N TYR A 78 14.81 -7.20 0.80
CA TYR A 78 15.25 -8.53 0.40
C TYR A 78 16.64 -8.84 0.95
N ARG A 79 16.84 -10.05 1.46
CA ARG A 79 18.15 -10.56 1.86
C ARG A 79 18.60 -11.67 0.91
N LEU A 80 19.78 -11.52 0.33
CA LEU A 80 20.45 -12.57 -0.43
C LEU A 80 21.22 -13.48 0.53
N VAL A 81 20.65 -14.63 0.87
CA VAL A 81 21.06 -15.42 2.04
C VAL A 81 22.45 -16.06 1.93
N SER A 82 22.93 -16.28 0.70
CA SER A 82 24.23 -16.92 0.44
C SER A 82 25.33 -15.96 -0.02
N TYR A 83 25.05 -14.66 -0.11
CA TYR A 83 25.97 -13.68 -0.72
C TYR A 83 26.44 -12.64 0.29
N SER A 84 27.67 -12.15 0.09
CA SER A 84 28.18 -10.94 0.73
C SER A 84 28.19 -9.77 -0.25
N ALA A 85 27.91 -8.56 0.22
CA ALA A 85 27.96 -7.33 -0.58
C ALA A 85 29.35 -7.12 -1.20
N ALA A 86 30.41 -7.53 -0.51
CA ALA A 86 31.79 -7.45 -1.02
C ALA A 86 32.05 -8.32 -2.26
N GLN A 87 31.20 -9.31 -2.54
CA GLN A 87 31.30 -10.21 -3.70
C GLN A 87 30.45 -9.73 -4.88
N ILE A 88 29.61 -8.70 -4.69
CA ILE A 88 28.62 -8.26 -5.67
C ILE A 88 29.03 -6.90 -6.22
N ASP A 89 29.12 -6.81 -7.55
CA ASP A 89 29.11 -5.51 -8.23
C ASP A 89 27.69 -4.93 -8.13
N SER A 90 27.52 -4.00 -7.18
CA SER A 90 26.25 -3.32 -6.91
C SER A 90 25.60 -2.71 -8.16
N LYS A 91 26.39 -2.08 -9.05
CA LYS A 91 25.85 -1.42 -10.26
C LYS A 91 25.36 -2.45 -11.25
N ARG A 92 26.14 -3.50 -11.50
CA ARG A 92 25.76 -4.59 -12.40
C ARG A 92 24.56 -5.36 -11.86
N PHE A 93 24.52 -5.62 -10.55
CA PHE A 93 23.39 -6.25 -9.88
C PHE A 93 22.13 -5.39 -10.03
N ALA A 94 22.20 -4.09 -9.70
CA ALA A 94 21.06 -3.18 -9.80
C ALA A 94 20.50 -3.12 -11.23
N ALA A 95 21.36 -3.04 -12.26
CA ALA A 95 20.95 -3.04 -13.65
C ALA A 95 20.23 -4.33 -14.04
N GLY A 96 20.76 -5.50 -13.64
CA GLY A 96 20.16 -6.80 -13.94
C GLY A 96 18.84 -7.03 -13.18
N ALA A 97 18.78 -6.65 -11.91
CA ALA A 97 17.59 -6.76 -11.08
C ALA A 97 16.50 -5.79 -11.54
N LYS A 98 16.85 -4.57 -11.99
CA LYS A 98 15.89 -3.54 -12.42
C LYS A 98 14.94 -4.07 -13.49
N GLN A 99 15.48 -4.74 -14.51
CA GLN A 99 14.64 -5.29 -15.58
C GLN A 99 13.58 -6.25 -15.04
N ARG A 100 13.95 -7.15 -14.12
CA ARG A 100 13.04 -8.16 -13.56
C ARG A 100 12.00 -7.53 -12.64
N VAL A 101 12.41 -6.64 -11.72
CA VAL A 101 11.46 -6.03 -10.77
C VAL A 101 10.49 -5.09 -11.47
N VAL A 102 10.94 -4.34 -12.49
CA VAL A 102 10.04 -3.52 -13.31
C VAL A 102 9.05 -4.41 -14.05
N GLN A 103 9.52 -5.46 -14.74
CA GLN A 103 8.63 -6.37 -15.46
C GLN A 103 7.60 -7.02 -14.53
N GLY A 104 8.02 -7.54 -13.38
CA GLY A 104 7.12 -8.13 -12.39
C GLY A 104 6.10 -7.11 -11.86
N ALA A 105 6.57 -5.94 -11.41
CA ALA A 105 5.70 -4.92 -10.84
C ALA A 105 4.68 -4.36 -11.85
N CYS A 106 5.07 -4.16 -13.11
CA CYS A 106 4.16 -3.66 -14.14
C CYS A 106 3.15 -4.73 -14.64
N SER A 107 3.47 -6.02 -14.53
CA SER A 107 2.64 -7.11 -15.07
C SER A 107 1.74 -7.80 -14.05
N THR A 108 2.11 -7.80 -12.76
CA THR A 108 1.29 -8.34 -11.68
C THR A 108 0.11 -7.40 -11.37
N PRO A 109 -1.16 -7.83 -11.55
CA PRO A 109 -2.32 -6.98 -11.36
C PRO A 109 -2.40 -6.30 -9.99
N GLU A 110 -2.13 -7.04 -8.91
CA GLU A 110 -2.16 -6.53 -7.54
C GLU A 110 -1.15 -5.38 -7.38
N THR A 111 0.10 -5.61 -7.80
CA THR A 111 1.16 -4.61 -7.72
C THR A 111 0.86 -3.37 -8.59
N ARG A 112 0.39 -3.60 -9.81
CA ARG A 112 0.10 -2.56 -10.79
C ARG A 112 -1.10 -1.70 -10.41
N ASP A 113 -2.23 -2.34 -10.13
CA ASP A 113 -3.51 -1.67 -9.98
C ASP A 113 -3.69 -1.11 -8.57
N ASP A 114 -3.17 -1.78 -7.53
CA ASP A 114 -3.34 -1.32 -6.16
C ASP A 114 -2.34 -0.28 -5.71
N PHE A 115 -1.16 -0.21 -6.36
CA PHE A 115 -0.09 0.71 -5.97
C PHE A 115 0.33 1.64 -7.10
N LEU A 116 0.91 1.09 -8.17
CA LEU A 116 1.60 1.91 -9.16
C LEU A 116 0.62 2.87 -9.88
N LYS A 117 -0.53 2.38 -10.35
CA LYS A 117 -1.58 3.24 -10.96
C LYS A 117 -2.14 4.29 -10.01
N LYS A 118 -1.99 4.09 -8.71
CA LYS A 118 -2.38 5.04 -7.66
C LYS A 118 -1.24 6.00 -7.27
N GLY A 119 -0.13 5.98 -8.00
CA GLY A 119 1.01 6.87 -7.82
C GLY A 119 1.99 6.46 -6.72
N VAL A 120 1.86 5.25 -6.19
CA VAL A 120 2.81 4.70 -5.19
C VAL A 120 4.08 4.23 -5.89
N THR A 121 5.24 4.56 -5.32
CA THR A 121 6.54 4.00 -5.76
C THR A 121 6.81 2.69 -5.02
N LEU A 122 7.30 1.69 -5.74
CA LEU A 122 7.72 0.42 -5.14
C LEU A 122 9.25 0.38 -5.07
N ARG A 123 9.79 0.33 -3.86
CA ARG A 123 11.23 0.26 -3.64
C ARG A 123 11.63 -1.17 -3.31
N TYR A 124 12.61 -1.69 -4.03
CA TYR A 124 13.21 -3.00 -3.83
C TYR A 124 14.62 -2.77 -3.26
N SER A 125 14.77 -2.97 -1.95
CA SER A 125 16.04 -2.82 -1.23
C SER A 125 16.67 -4.20 -1.03
N TYR A 126 17.84 -4.42 -1.62
CA TYR A 126 18.58 -5.67 -1.52
C TYR A 126 19.73 -5.54 -0.54
N TYR A 127 19.83 -6.53 0.34
CA TYR A 127 20.85 -6.67 1.37
C TYR A 127 21.55 -8.02 1.24
N ASP A 128 22.79 -8.07 1.71
CA ASP A 128 23.55 -9.32 1.79
C ASP A 128 23.16 -10.15 3.02
N LYS A 129 23.77 -11.32 3.18
CA LYS A 129 23.50 -12.25 4.29
C LYS A 129 23.66 -11.63 5.68
N ASP A 130 24.51 -10.61 5.80
CA ASP A 130 24.84 -9.87 7.02
C ASP A 130 24.07 -8.53 7.13
N LYS A 131 23.09 -8.31 6.24
CA LYS A 131 22.25 -7.11 6.14
C LYS A 131 22.99 -5.85 5.69
N ASN A 132 24.13 -5.98 5.02
CA ASN A 132 24.78 -4.85 4.38
C ASN A 132 24.05 -4.50 3.07
N PRO A 133 23.87 -3.21 2.74
CA PRO A 133 23.16 -2.81 1.52
C PRO A 133 23.93 -3.23 0.26
N ILE A 134 23.21 -3.80 -0.71
CA ILE A 134 23.72 -4.15 -2.03
C ILE A 134 23.22 -3.13 -3.06
N ALA A 135 21.90 -2.98 -3.17
CA ALA A 135 21.28 -2.12 -4.18
C ALA A 135 19.88 -1.70 -3.77
N THR A 136 19.43 -0.58 -4.31
CA THR A 136 18.04 -0.11 -4.19
C THR A 136 17.52 0.24 -5.56
N ILE A 137 16.32 -0.23 -5.87
CA ILE A 137 15.66 -0.01 -7.16
C ILE A 137 14.26 0.51 -6.90
N ASP A 138 13.97 1.68 -7.46
CA ASP A 138 12.62 2.23 -7.43
C ASP A 138 11.92 1.89 -8.75
N VAL A 139 10.75 1.29 -8.64
CA VAL A 139 9.79 1.16 -9.74
C VAL A 139 8.73 2.23 -9.54
N LYS A 140 8.69 3.17 -10.47
CA LYS A 140 7.77 4.30 -10.48
C LYS A 140 6.67 4.07 -11.51
N PRO A 141 5.56 4.82 -11.41
CA PRO A 141 4.51 4.82 -12.42
C PRO A 141 5.01 4.93 -13.87
N ALA A 142 5.93 5.87 -14.10
CA ALA A 142 6.52 6.12 -15.40
C ALA A 142 7.32 4.93 -15.97
N ASP A 143 7.87 4.04 -15.14
CA ASP A 143 8.57 2.82 -15.61
C ASP A 143 7.58 1.82 -16.26
N CYS A 144 6.28 1.95 -15.98
CA CYS A 144 5.21 1.09 -16.50
C CYS A 144 4.30 1.81 -17.51
N GLY A 145 4.53 3.09 -17.80
CA GLY A 145 3.83 3.85 -18.84
C GLY A 145 2.56 4.60 -18.40
N PHE A 146 2.44 4.98 -17.13
CA PHE A 146 1.33 5.81 -16.61
C PHE A 146 1.82 6.93 -15.70
#